data_AF-X1GXT3-F1
#
_entry.id   AF-X1GXT3-F1
#
_cell.length_a   1.000
_cell.length_b   1.000
_cell.length_c   1.000
_cell.angle_alpha   90.00
_cell.angle_beta   90.00
_cell.angle_gamma   90.00
#
_symmetry.space_group_name_H-M   'P 1'
#
loop_
_entity.id
_entity.type
_entity.pdbx_description
1 polymer ?
#
loop_
_entity_poly.entity_id
_entity_poly.type
_entity_poly.pdbx_seq_one_letter_code
_entity_poly.pdbx_strand_id
1 'polypeptide(L)'
;GLYKERWGQAFFLPFDSPSPEEIPLTSEKHLSPLSGMIVEVDRDSKRLTEVLGMPDDPGVDTRVVIKRYNLASSFAEEALAEAANCSPKIRSQDKKERKDYRNWKIVTIDGASAQDFDDAVSVRKLRNGHFLLGVHIADVSHYVKPGTALDAAAYDRGTSVYFPDLTLSMLPERLSNDICSLRPQVERFAFFSFA
;
A
#
# COMPACT_ATOMS: atom_id res chain seq x y z
N GLY A 1 -13.30 16.95 -9.74
CA GLY A 1 -14.08 18.18 -9.54
C GLY A 1 -15.56 17.85 -9.56
N LEU A 2 -16.45 18.82 -9.39
CA LEU A 2 -17.90 18.59 -9.42
C LEU A 2 -18.43 18.69 -10.84
N TYR A 3 -19.29 17.76 -11.21
CA TYR A 3 -20.14 17.87 -12.38
C TYR A 3 -21.32 18.80 -12.08
N LYS A 4 -21.64 19.69 -13.02
CA LYS A 4 -22.83 20.53 -12.98
C LYS A 4 -23.53 20.49 -14.32
N GLU A 5 -24.86 20.54 -14.29
CA GLU A 5 -25.67 20.69 -15.48
C GLU A 5 -26.55 21.93 -15.34
N ARG A 6 -26.50 22.81 -16.34
CA ARG A 6 -27.31 24.04 -16.39
C ARG A 6 -27.89 24.20 -17.79
N TRP A 7 -29.22 24.30 -17.86
CA TRP A 7 -29.95 24.47 -19.13
C TRP A 7 -29.59 23.42 -20.19
N GLY A 8 -29.33 22.17 -19.78
CA GLY A 8 -28.92 21.07 -20.66
C GLY A 8 -27.45 21.10 -21.10
N GLN A 9 -26.64 22.00 -20.56
CA GLN A 9 -25.21 22.08 -20.81
C GLN A 9 -24.41 21.59 -19.60
N ALA A 10 -23.40 20.76 -19.87
CA ALA A 10 -22.52 20.16 -18.86
C ALA A 10 -21.31 21.06 -18.56
N PHE A 11 -20.99 21.17 -17.27
CA PHE A 11 -19.88 21.96 -16.75
C PHE A 11 -19.11 21.16 -15.70
N PHE A 12 -17.82 21.50 -15.57
CA PHE A 12 -16.93 21.00 -14.55
C PHE A 12 -16.46 22.13 -13.64
N LEU A 13 -16.59 21.94 -12.33
CA LEU A 13 -16.07 22.83 -11.32
C LEU A 13 -14.85 22.16 -10.64
N PRO A 14 -13.62 22.65 -10.88
CA PRO A 14 -12.43 22.10 -10.21
C PRO A 14 -12.48 22.36 -8.69
N PHE A 15 -11.88 21.47 -7.89
CA PHE A 15 -11.85 21.66 -6.43
C PHE A 15 -10.88 22.75 -5.98
N ASP A 16 -9.71 22.86 -6.60
CA ASP A 16 -8.61 23.73 -6.14
C ASP A 16 -8.23 24.79 -7.19
N SER A 17 -9.19 25.23 -7.98
CA SER A 17 -8.92 26.31 -8.92
C SER A 17 -8.94 27.67 -8.19
N PRO A 18 -7.91 28.52 -8.34
CA PRO A 18 -7.92 29.87 -7.79
C PRO A 18 -9.00 30.76 -8.44
N SER A 19 -9.54 30.37 -9.60
CA SER A 19 -10.73 30.95 -10.20
C SER A 19 -11.91 29.97 -10.09
N PRO A 20 -13.10 30.39 -9.60
CA PRO A 20 -14.28 29.53 -9.52
C PRO A 20 -14.95 29.30 -10.89
N GLU A 21 -14.21 29.47 -11.98
CA GLU A 21 -14.74 29.34 -13.34
C GLU A 21 -15.16 27.90 -13.65
N GLU A 22 -16.42 27.78 -14.07
CA GLU A 22 -17.00 26.54 -14.57
C GLU A 22 -16.48 26.27 -15.98
N ILE A 23 -15.87 25.10 -16.18
CA ILE A 23 -15.30 24.70 -17.46
C ILE A 23 -16.39 23.95 -18.24
N PRO A 24 -16.84 24.45 -19.41
CA PRO A 24 -17.81 23.72 -20.23
C PRO A 24 -17.20 22.41 -20.72
N LEU A 25 -17.96 21.32 -20.58
CA LEU A 25 -17.55 19.98 -20.99
C LEU A 25 -18.03 19.67 -22.40
N THR A 26 -17.25 18.85 -23.10
CA THR A 26 -17.66 18.30 -24.38
C THR A 26 -18.69 17.19 -24.13
N SER A 27 -19.85 17.29 -24.79
CA SER A 27 -20.95 16.32 -24.64
C SER A 27 -20.52 14.91 -25.07
N GLU A 28 -20.51 13.95 -24.13
CA GLU A 28 -20.32 12.53 -24.42
C GLU A 28 -21.48 11.70 -23.89
N LYS A 29 -22.03 10.83 -24.74
CA LYS A 29 -23.23 10.02 -24.44
C LYS A 29 -22.98 8.81 -23.53
N HIS A 30 -21.74 8.53 -23.16
CA HIS A 30 -21.39 7.25 -22.54
C HIS A 30 -21.50 7.24 -21.02
N LEU A 31 -21.47 8.41 -20.39
CA LEU A 31 -21.55 8.59 -18.94
C LEU A 31 -22.62 9.64 -18.64
N SER A 32 -23.49 9.35 -17.67
CA SER A 32 -24.63 10.21 -17.30
C SER A 32 -24.60 10.55 -15.81
N PRO A 33 -23.60 11.34 -15.36
CA PRO A 33 -23.53 11.78 -13.97
C PRO A 33 -24.69 12.72 -13.63
N LEU A 34 -25.10 12.72 -12.36
CA LEU A 34 -26.02 13.71 -11.81
C LEU A 34 -25.25 14.96 -11.39
N SER A 35 -25.89 16.13 -11.52
CA SER A 35 -25.32 17.39 -11.01
C SER A 35 -24.99 17.26 -9.52
N GLY A 36 -23.77 17.64 -9.14
CA GLY A 36 -23.23 17.48 -7.79
C GLY A 36 -22.32 16.26 -7.62
N MET A 37 -22.29 15.32 -8.58
CA MET A 37 -21.35 14.19 -8.52
C MET A 37 -19.90 14.66 -8.73
N ILE A 38 -18.97 13.98 -8.06
CA ILE A 38 -17.55 14.13 -8.29
C ILE A 38 -17.17 13.32 -9.54
N VAL A 39 -16.46 13.97 -10.45
CA VAL A 39 -16.04 13.40 -11.73
C VAL A 39 -14.58 13.71 -12.03
N GLU A 40 -13.99 12.87 -12.87
CA GLU A 40 -12.69 13.07 -13.49
C GLU A 40 -12.89 13.53 -14.93
N VAL A 41 -12.06 14.48 -15.36
CA VAL A 41 -12.14 15.11 -16.67
C VAL A 41 -10.74 15.20 -17.24
N ASP A 42 -10.59 14.81 -18.49
CA ASP A 42 -9.39 15.05 -19.27
C ASP A 42 -9.30 16.55 -19.60
N ARG A 43 -8.20 17.17 -19.21
CA ARG A 43 -8.04 18.63 -19.26
C ARG A 43 -8.01 19.16 -20.69
N ASP A 44 -7.40 18.42 -21.62
CA ASP A 44 -7.16 18.88 -22.99
C ASP A 44 -8.41 18.73 -23.85
N SER A 45 -9.06 17.56 -23.78
CA SER A 45 -10.27 17.27 -24.55
C SER A 45 -11.55 17.77 -23.88
N LYS A 46 -11.49 18.14 -22.60
CA LYS A 46 -12.65 18.52 -21.75
C LYS A 46 -13.72 17.44 -21.72
N ARG A 47 -13.29 16.18 -21.82
CA ARG A 47 -14.16 15.01 -21.80
C ARG A 47 -14.19 14.41 -20.41
N LEU A 48 -15.37 13.95 -20.02
CA LEU A 48 -15.53 13.23 -18.76
C LEU A 48 -14.96 11.82 -18.92
N THR A 49 -14.02 11.45 -18.05
CA THR A 49 -13.33 10.15 -18.10
C THR A 49 -13.91 9.17 -17.09
N GLU A 50 -14.33 9.65 -15.93
CA GLU A 50 -14.83 8.80 -14.85
C GLU A 50 -15.86 9.53 -13.97
N VAL A 51 -16.85 8.80 -13.48
CA VAL A 51 -17.78 9.26 -12.44
C VAL A 51 -17.39 8.57 -11.13
N LEU A 52 -17.05 9.37 -10.11
CA LEU A 52 -16.63 8.84 -8.81
C LEU A 52 -17.84 8.58 -7.90
N GLY A 53 -18.86 9.44 -7.94
CA GLY A 53 -20.07 9.33 -7.11
C GLY A 53 -20.46 10.66 -6.49
N MET A 54 -21.41 10.66 -5.56
CA MET A 54 -21.75 11.86 -4.78
C MET A 54 -20.68 12.13 -3.72
N PRO A 55 -20.49 13.39 -3.29
CA PRO A 55 -19.50 13.73 -2.25
C PRO A 55 -19.69 12.97 -0.94
N ASP A 56 -20.93 12.67 -0.56
CA ASP A 56 -21.28 11.99 0.68
C ASP A 56 -21.35 10.44 0.52
N ASP A 57 -21.10 9.91 -0.67
CA ASP A 57 -21.11 8.46 -0.89
C ASP A 57 -19.88 7.82 -0.21
N PRO A 58 -20.05 6.69 0.51
CA PRO A 58 -18.94 6.02 1.19
C PRO A 58 -17.76 5.70 0.26
N GLY A 59 -16.55 6.09 0.66
CA GLY A 59 -15.30 5.80 -0.04
C GLY A 59 -15.00 6.69 -1.26
N VAL A 60 -15.90 7.61 -1.64
CA VAL A 60 -15.63 8.56 -2.73
C VAL A 60 -14.51 9.53 -2.33
N ASP A 61 -14.50 10.00 -1.10
CA ASP A 61 -13.43 10.83 -0.53
C ASP A 61 -12.05 10.16 -0.67
N THR A 62 -11.94 8.89 -0.31
CA THR A 62 -10.71 8.09 -0.41
C THR A 62 -10.28 7.96 -1.87
N ARG A 63 -11.20 7.62 -2.78
CA ARG A 63 -10.91 7.55 -4.23
C ARG A 63 -10.43 8.89 -4.80
N VAL A 64 -11.03 10.00 -4.36
CA VAL A 64 -10.62 11.35 -4.77
C VAL A 64 -9.19 11.63 -4.33
N VAL A 65 -8.82 11.32 -3.08
CA VAL A 65 -7.45 11.50 -2.58
C VAL A 65 -6.47 10.63 -3.37
N ILE A 66 -6.79 9.34 -3.59
CA ILE A 66 -5.96 8.42 -4.37
C ILE A 66 -5.67 8.99 -5.76
N LYS A 67 -6.69 9.42 -6.49
CA LYS A 67 -6.51 9.98 -7.84
C LYS A 67 -5.78 11.32 -7.82
N ARG A 68 -6.14 12.21 -6.90
CA ARG A 68 -5.57 13.56 -6.81
C ARG A 68 -4.06 13.54 -6.58
N TYR A 69 -3.59 12.64 -5.73
CA TYR A 69 -2.17 12.48 -5.43
C TYR A 69 -1.49 11.40 -6.28
N ASN A 70 -2.20 10.85 -7.28
CA ASN A 70 -1.72 9.80 -8.16
C ASN A 70 -1.11 8.61 -7.39
N LEU A 71 -1.78 8.19 -6.32
CA LEU A 71 -1.34 7.06 -5.50
C LEU A 71 -1.58 5.76 -6.25
N ALA A 72 -0.55 4.92 -6.34
CA ALA A 72 -0.66 3.62 -6.98
C ALA A 72 -1.64 2.72 -6.21
N SER A 73 -2.77 2.40 -6.84
CA SER A 73 -3.84 1.58 -6.25
C SER A 73 -3.74 0.10 -6.64
N SER A 74 -3.03 -0.22 -7.72
CA SER A 74 -2.85 -1.59 -8.23
C SER A 74 -1.38 -1.91 -8.46
N PHE A 75 -1.04 -3.20 -8.47
CA PHE A 75 0.28 -3.69 -8.83
C PHE A 75 0.29 -4.12 -10.30
N ALA A 76 1.43 -3.97 -10.96
CA ALA A 76 1.66 -4.55 -12.29
C ALA A 76 1.56 -6.08 -12.22
N GLU A 77 1.12 -6.72 -13.30
CA GLU A 77 0.93 -8.18 -13.35
C GLU A 77 2.25 -8.93 -13.09
N GLU A 78 3.37 -8.37 -13.54
CA GLU A 78 4.71 -8.92 -13.34
C GLU A 78 5.08 -8.96 -11.86
N ALA A 79 4.78 -7.90 -11.10
CA ALA A 79 5.04 -7.83 -9.67
C ALA A 79 4.15 -8.82 -8.89
N LEU A 80 2.89 -8.98 -9.29
CA LEU A 80 1.98 -9.97 -8.71
C LEU A 80 2.43 -11.41 -9.00
N ALA A 81 2.87 -11.68 -10.22
CA ALA A 81 3.40 -12.98 -10.61
C ALA A 81 4.70 -13.31 -9.86
N GLU A 82 5.60 -12.34 -9.72
CA GLU A 82 6.82 -12.50 -8.92
C GLU A 82 6.48 -12.80 -7.46
N ALA A 83 5.55 -12.04 -6.85
CA ALA A 83 5.07 -12.30 -5.50
C ALA A 83 4.47 -13.70 -5.34
N ALA A 84 3.65 -14.14 -6.29
CA ALA A 84 3.04 -15.47 -6.29
C ALA A 84 4.09 -16.58 -6.27
N ASN A 85 5.21 -16.38 -6.96
CA ASN A 85 6.32 -17.33 -7.05
C ASN A 85 7.23 -17.35 -5.80
N CYS A 86 7.13 -16.34 -4.92
CA CYS A 86 7.83 -16.38 -3.64
C CYS A 86 7.32 -17.55 -2.79
N SER A 87 8.24 -18.42 -2.38
CA SER A 87 7.92 -19.59 -1.55
C SER A 87 8.04 -19.23 -0.06
N PRO A 88 7.04 -19.54 0.77
CA PRO A 88 7.14 -19.39 2.23
C PRO A 88 8.04 -20.46 2.87
N LYS A 89 8.36 -21.54 2.15
CA LYS A 89 9.22 -22.61 2.65
C LYS A 89 10.68 -22.17 2.62
N ILE A 90 11.30 -22.13 3.80
CA ILE A 90 12.71 -21.89 3.97
C ILE A 90 13.51 -23.13 3.55
N ARG A 91 14.39 -22.98 2.56
CA ARG A 91 15.21 -24.09 2.06
C ARG A 91 16.45 -24.25 2.92
N SER A 92 17.02 -25.46 2.93
CA SER A 92 18.25 -25.75 3.69
C SER A 92 19.44 -24.90 3.25
N GLN A 93 19.51 -24.53 1.96
CA GLN A 93 20.56 -23.68 1.41
C GLN A 93 20.52 -22.27 2.01
N ASP A 94 19.33 -21.70 2.19
CA ASP A 94 19.15 -20.34 2.72
C ASP A 94 19.53 -20.23 4.20
N LYS A 95 19.64 -21.37 4.91
CA LYS A 95 20.04 -21.43 6.33
C LYS A 95 21.54 -21.38 6.54
N LYS A 96 22.36 -21.67 5.52
CA LYS A 96 23.81 -21.88 5.69
C LYS A 96 24.54 -20.65 6.25
N GLU A 97 24.08 -19.46 5.90
CA GLU A 97 24.70 -18.19 6.30
C GLU A 97 23.93 -17.48 7.43
N ARG A 98 22.90 -18.14 7.99
CA ARG A 98 22.01 -17.56 8.99
C ARG A 98 22.18 -18.22 10.35
N LYS A 99 22.02 -17.43 11.39
CA LYS A 99 22.03 -17.91 12.77
C LYS A 99 20.62 -18.25 13.22
N ASP A 100 20.48 -19.39 13.90
CA ASP A 100 19.20 -19.90 14.38
C ASP A 100 18.86 -19.32 15.77
N TYR A 101 17.77 -18.57 15.85
CA TYR A 101 17.22 -18.01 17.08
C TYR A 101 15.84 -18.56 17.44
N ARG A 102 15.37 -19.64 16.80
CA ARG A 102 14.02 -20.20 17.04
C ARG A 102 13.78 -20.64 18.48
N ASN A 103 14.84 -20.92 19.23
CA ASN A 103 14.78 -21.28 20.66
C ASN A 103 14.69 -20.06 21.59
N TRP A 104 14.75 -18.83 21.07
CA TRP A 104 14.61 -17.61 21.85
C TRP A 104 13.13 -17.22 21.99
N LYS A 105 12.79 -16.58 23.10
CA LYS A 105 11.48 -15.95 23.26
C LYS A 105 11.49 -14.61 22.51
N ILE A 106 10.94 -14.63 21.31
CA ILE A 106 10.81 -13.49 20.41
C ILE A 106 9.31 -13.21 20.23
N VAL A 107 8.89 -11.96 20.34
CA VAL A 107 7.48 -11.54 20.22
C VAL A 107 7.36 -10.31 19.33
N THR A 108 6.27 -10.23 18.58
CA THR A 108 5.80 -9.00 17.90
C THR A 108 4.77 -8.32 18.80
N ILE A 109 4.64 -7.00 18.73
CA ILE A 109 3.71 -6.22 19.55
C ILE A 109 3.09 -5.13 18.68
N ASP A 110 1.89 -5.39 18.18
CA ASP A 110 1.27 -4.59 17.13
C ASP A 110 -0.20 -4.26 17.45
N GLY A 111 -0.80 -3.37 16.65
CA GLY A 111 -2.22 -3.07 16.73
C GLY A 111 -3.09 -4.30 16.42
N ALA A 112 -4.30 -4.35 16.99
CA ALA A 112 -5.18 -5.51 16.88
C ALA A 112 -5.59 -5.88 15.43
N SER A 113 -5.52 -4.92 14.51
CA SER A 113 -5.84 -5.09 13.09
C SER A 113 -4.62 -5.23 12.17
N ALA A 114 -3.39 -5.17 12.71
CA ALA A 114 -2.16 -5.28 11.93
C ALA A 114 -1.99 -6.71 11.38
N GLN A 115 -1.44 -6.82 10.16
CA GLN A 115 -1.19 -8.10 9.50
C GLN A 115 0.27 -8.26 9.04
N ASP A 116 0.96 -7.14 8.90
CA ASP A 116 2.34 -6.94 8.51
C ASP A 116 3.21 -6.69 9.74
N PHE A 117 3.69 -7.78 10.37
CA PHE A 117 4.56 -7.70 11.52
C PHE A 117 6.01 -7.56 11.07
N ASP A 118 6.49 -6.33 10.96
CA ASP A 118 7.82 -6.02 10.42
C ASP A 118 8.94 -6.21 11.44
N ASP A 119 8.66 -6.05 12.73
CA ASP A 119 9.64 -6.17 13.79
C ASP A 119 9.20 -7.08 14.94
N ALA A 120 10.19 -7.67 15.59
CA ALA A 120 10.03 -8.47 16.78
C ALA A 120 11.13 -8.18 17.79
N VAL A 121 10.83 -8.37 19.06
CA VAL A 121 11.74 -8.08 20.17
C VAL A 121 11.98 -9.32 21.03
N SER A 122 13.19 -9.38 21.60
CA SER A 122 13.57 -10.37 22.60
C SER A 122 14.44 -9.74 23.68
N VAL A 123 14.28 -10.17 24.92
CA VAL A 123 15.08 -9.66 26.05
C VAL A 123 15.60 -10.83 26.85
N ARG A 124 16.90 -10.80 27.18
CA ARG A 124 17.54 -11.82 28.04
C ARG A 124 18.42 -11.18 29.10
N LYS A 125 18.27 -11.59 30.35
CA LYS A 125 19.18 -11.18 31.43
C LYS A 125 20.53 -11.90 31.28
N LEU A 126 21.61 -11.13 31.35
CA LEU A 126 22.99 -11.60 31.27
C LEU A 126 23.55 -11.90 32.68
N ARG A 127 24.65 -12.66 32.73
CA ARG A 127 25.30 -13.06 34.00
C ARG A 127 25.81 -11.87 34.82
N ASN A 128 26.21 -10.79 34.15
CA ASN A 128 26.64 -9.54 34.79
C ASN A 128 25.46 -8.68 35.31
N GLY A 129 24.23 -9.19 35.25
CA GLY A 129 23.04 -8.48 35.71
C GLY A 129 22.43 -7.53 34.67
N HIS A 130 23.11 -7.26 33.56
CA HIS A 130 22.60 -6.43 32.46
C HIS A 130 21.57 -7.20 31.62
N PHE A 131 20.94 -6.51 30.67
CA PHE A 131 20.04 -7.12 29.70
C PHE A 131 20.66 -7.07 28.31
N LEU A 132 20.38 -8.12 27.52
CA LEU A 132 20.61 -8.17 26.10
C LEU A 132 19.27 -7.97 25.41
N LEU A 133 19.13 -6.87 24.67
CA LEU A 133 17.97 -6.60 23.82
C LEU A 133 18.30 -7.08 22.41
N GLY A 134 17.40 -7.88 21.82
CA GLY A 134 17.44 -8.24 20.41
C GLY A 134 16.25 -7.63 19.68
N VAL A 135 16.55 -6.86 18.63
CA VAL A 135 15.56 -6.36 17.66
C VAL A 135 15.72 -7.16 16.38
N HIS A 136 14.63 -7.74 15.89
CA HIS A 136 14.58 -8.61 14.72
C HIS A 136 13.65 -7.97 13.69
N ILE A 137 14.16 -7.64 12.51
CA ILE A 137 13.40 -6.98 11.44
C ILE A 137 13.22 -7.97 10.29
N ALA A 138 12.00 -8.06 9.75
CA ALA A 138 11.65 -8.87 8.58
C ALA A 138 12.69 -8.69 7.45
N ASP A 139 13.22 -9.79 6.93
CA ASP A 139 14.21 -9.76 5.86
C ASP A 139 13.53 -9.61 4.48
N VAL A 140 12.92 -8.45 4.25
CA VAL A 140 12.24 -8.12 2.99
C VAL A 140 13.21 -8.22 1.81
N SER A 141 14.47 -7.79 2.00
CA SER A 141 15.52 -7.81 0.97
C SER A 141 15.88 -9.22 0.49
N HIS A 142 15.55 -10.26 1.26
CA HIS A 142 15.68 -11.64 0.79
C HIS A 142 14.74 -11.93 -0.38
N TYR A 143 13.53 -11.35 -0.36
CA TYR A 143 12.46 -11.61 -1.33
C TYR A 143 12.37 -10.55 -2.43
N VAL A 144 12.62 -9.28 -2.10
CA VAL A 144 12.61 -8.16 -3.07
C VAL A 144 14.06 -7.87 -3.47
N LYS A 145 14.40 -8.13 -4.74
CA LYS A 145 15.78 -7.98 -5.25
C LYS A 145 15.90 -6.77 -6.17
N PRO A 146 17.02 -6.04 -6.13
CA PRO A 146 17.22 -4.90 -7.02
C PRO A 146 17.01 -5.26 -8.49
N GLY A 147 16.25 -4.43 -9.19
CA GLY A 147 15.95 -4.60 -10.62
C GLY A 147 14.86 -5.61 -10.95
N THR A 148 14.13 -6.15 -9.96
CA THR A 148 12.95 -6.99 -10.20
C THR A 148 11.66 -6.18 -10.29
N ALA A 149 10.56 -6.83 -10.68
CA ALA A 149 9.26 -6.15 -10.78
C ALA A 149 8.72 -5.75 -9.41
N LEU A 150 9.01 -6.55 -8.36
CA LEU A 150 8.72 -6.18 -6.98
C LEU A 150 9.51 -4.94 -6.51
N ASP A 151 10.78 -4.84 -6.88
CA ASP A 151 11.62 -3.68 -6.55
C ASP A 151 11.13 -2.41 -7.24
N ALA A 152 10.82 -2.48 -8.54
CA ALA A 152 10.21 -1.37 -9.27
C ALA A 152 8.87 -0.94 -8.66
N ALA A 153 7.99 -1.89 -8.33
CA ALA A 153 6.71 -1.59 -7.70
C ALA A 153 6.87 -0.95 -6.31
N ALA A 154 7.81 -1.44 -5.50
CA ALA A 154 8.11 -0.86 -4.20
C ALA A 154 8.70 0.55 -4.33
N TYR A 155 9.59 0.78 -5.30
CA TYR A 155 10.17 2.08 -5.60
C TYR A 155 9.13 3.10 -6.05
N ASP A 156 8.24 2.71 -6.96
CA ASP A 156 7.17 3.57 -7.48
C ASP A 156 6.17 3.96 -6.38
N ARG A 157 5.89 3.03 -5.44
CA ARG A 157 5.00 3.28 -4.29
C ARG A 157 5.69 4.08 -3.18
N GLY A 158 6.98 3.82 -2.93
CA GLY A 158 7.82 4.46 -1.91
C GLY A 158 7.47 4.11 -0.46
N THR A 159 6.18 4.03 -0.12
CA THR A 159 5.67 3.71 1.22
C THR A 159 4.26 3.11 1.12
N SER A 160 3.84 2.39 2.16
CA SER A 160 2.42 2.08 2.37
C SER A 160 1.65 3.35 2.73
N VAL A 161 0.42 3.49 2.23
CA VAL A 161 -0.49 4.59 2.57
C VAL A 161 -1.71 4.03 3.29
N TYR A 162 -1.99 4.55 4.49
CA TYR A 162 -3.05 4.06 5.37
C TYR A 162 -4.23 5.06 5.40
N PHE A 163 -5.37 4.65 4.84
CA PHE A 163 -6.67 5.29 5.02
C PHE A 163 -7.43 4.60 6.15
N PRO A 164 -8.52 5.21 6.68
CA PRO A 164 -9.32 4.59 7.74
C PRO A 164 -9.80 3.17 7.42
N ASP A 165 -10.24 2.92 6.17
CA ASP A 165 -10.83 1.64 5.75
C ASP A 165 -10.02 0.94 4.62
N LEU A 166 -8.88 1.49 4.22
CA LEU A 166 -8.10 0.99 3.08
C LEU A 166 -6.61 1.20 3.30
N THR A 167 -5.81 0.17 3.07
CA THR A 167 -4.36 0.28 3.02
C THR A 167 -3.88 0.08 1.59
N LEU A 168 -3.14 1.04 1.05
CA LEU A 168 -2.37 0.87 -0.17
C LEU A 168 -0.96 0.40 0.20
N SER A 169 -0.77 -0.92 0.26
CA SER A 169 0.50 -1.51 0.72
C SER A 169 1.65 -1.24 -0.25
N MET A 170 2.86 -1.02 0.26
CA MET A 170 4.06 -0.86 -0.58
C MET A 170 4.37 -2.14 -1.38
N LEU A 171 4.14 -3.30 -0.77
CA LEU A 171 4.37 -4.62 -1.37
C LEU A 171 3.05 -5.37 -1.54
N PRO A 172 2.96 -6.32 -2.49
CA PRO A 172 1.79 -7.19 -2.59
C PRO A 172 1.52 -7.94 -1.28
N GLU A 173 0.24 -8.13 -0.95
CA GLU A 173 -0.21 -8.73 0.33
C GLU A 173 0.45 -10.07 0.63
N ARG A 174 0.74 -10.87 -0.40
CA ARG A 174 1.45 -12.14 -0.27
C ARG A 174 2.83 -11.98 0.38
N LEU A 175 3.53 -10.89 0.10
CA LEU A 175 4.79 -10.57 0.76
C LEU A 175 4.52 -9.90 2.11
N SER A 176 3.78 -8.79 2.14
CA SER A 176 3.64 -7.97 3.35
C SER A 176 2.95 -8.71 4.49
N ASN A 177 1.84 -9.41 4.22
CA ASN A 177 0.98 -9.97 5.28
C ASN A 177 1.31 -11.45 5.59
N ASP A 178 2.10 -12.12 4.74
CA ASP A 178 2.44 -13.53 4.93
C ASP A 178 3.94 -13.81 4.97
N ILE A 179 4.64 -13.66 3.84
CA ILE A 179 6.02 -14.16 3.71
C ILE A 179 7.02 -13.33 4.52
N CYS A 180 6.90 -12.01 4.50
CA CYS A 180 7.77 -11.10 5.24
C CYS A 180 7.29 -10.88 6.67
N SER A 181 5.97 -10.93 6.92
CA SER A 181 5.39 -10.79 8.26
C SER A 181 5.93 -11.85 9.23
N LEU A 182 6.42 -11.41 10.39
CA LEU A 182 6.97 -12.23 11.48
C LEU A 182 5.87 -12.94 12.29
N ARG A 183 5.00 -13.67 11.57
CA ARG A 183 3.83 -14.36 12.12
C ARG A 183 4.20 -15.35 13.23
N PRO A 184 3.37 -15.46 14.28
CA PRO A 184 3.66 -16.32 15.43
C PRO A 184 3.79 -17.78 15.01
N GLN A 185 4.80 -18.45 15.57
CA GLN A 185 5.04 -19.89 15.41
C GLN A 185 5.34 -20.33 13.97
N VAL A 186 5.70 -19.40 13.08
CA VAL A 186 6.16 -19.71 11.72
C VAL A 186 7.62 -19.31 11.56
N GLU A 187 8.41 -20.16 10.91
CA GLU A 187 9.81 -19.84 10.62
C GLU A 187 9.89 -18.69 9.60
N ARG A 188 10.70 -17.67 9.92
CA ARG A 188 10.87 -16.46 9.10
C ARG A 188 12.33 -16.01 9.09
N PHE A 189 12.73 -15.35 8.00
CA PHE A 189 14.02 -14.68 7.93
C PHE A 189 13.92 -13.27 8.50
N ALA A 190 14.94 -12.89 9.26
CA ALA A 190 15.06 -11.58 9.83
C ALA A 190 16.53 -11.12 9.85
N PHE A 191 16.73 -9.82 9.72
CA PHE A 191 17.93 -9.17 10.23
C PHE A 191 17.79 -9.00 11.73
N PHE A 192 18.90 -9.08 12.47
CA PHE A 192 18.88 -8.89 13.90
C PHE A 192 20.00 -7.95 14.35
N SER A 193 19.72 -7.15 15.37
CA SER A 193 20.70 -6.34 16.08
C SER A 193 20.58 -6.61 17.58
N PHE A 194 21.73 -6.63 18.26
CA PHE A 194 21.79 -6.77 19.70
C PHE A 194 22.40 -5.53 20.35
N ALA A 195 21.81 -5.10 21.45
CA ALA A 195 22.29 -4.04 22.33
C ALA A 195 22.41 -4.55 23.78
#